data_AF-A0AB40AFY5-F1
#
_entry.id   AF-A0AB40AFY5-F1
#
_cell.length_a   1.000
_cell.length_b   1.000
_cell.length_c   1.000
_cell.angle_alpha   90.00
_cell.angle_beta   90.00
_cell.angle_gamma   90.00
#
_symmetry.space_group_name_H-M   'P 1'
#
loop_
_entity.id
_entity.type
_entity.pdbx_description
1 polymer ?
#
loop_
_entity_poly.entity_id
_entity_poly.type
_entity_poly.pdbx_seq_one_letter_code
_entity_poly.pdbx_strand_id
1 'polypeptide(L)'
;MMKSQQDPKKTSNGSANPKDMKKKTRLVRYKECRKNHAAEIGGYAVDGCREFMASGEEGTSQALYCAACTCHRSFHKREVEDEALSESDYSSHSGTLA
;
A
#
# COMPACT_ATOMS: atom_id res chain seq x y z
N MET A 1 -18.99 -32.64 -25.69
CA MET A 1 -18.49 -31.43 -26.35
C MET A 1 -17.35 -30.85 -25.50
N MET A 2 -16.13 -30.84 -26.02
CA MET A 2 -14.93 -30.39 -25.28
C MET A 2 -14.29 -29.22 -26.05
N LYS A 3 -14.36 -28.00 -25.50
CA LYS A 3 -13.37 -26.91 -25.73
C LYS A 3 -13.75 -25.68 -24.89
N SER A 4 -12.84 -25.23 -24.02
CA SER A 4 -12.52 -23.80 -23.87
C SER A 4 -11.11 -23.69 -23.30
N GLN A 5 -10.22 -23.31 -24.20
CA GLN A 5 -8.84 -22.94 -23.95
C GLN A 5 -8.86 -21.56 -23.26
N GLN A 6 -8.09 -21.39 -22.19
CA GLN A 6 -7.70 -20.06 -21.71
C GLN A 6 -6.19 -20.06 -21.51
N ASP A 7 -5.58 -19.09 -22.18
CA ASP A 7 -4.17 -18.95 -22.47
C ASP A 7 -3.27 -18.79 -21.23
N PRO A 8 -2.02 -19.29 -21.26
CA PRO A 8 -1.03 -18.97 -20.26
C PRO A 8 -0.55 -17.52 -20.46
N LYS A 9 -1.01 -16.59 -19.61
CA LYS A 9 -0.49 -15.21 -19.59
C LYS A 9 0.91 -15.19 -18.99
N LYS A 10 1.87 -15.38 -19.89
CA LYS A 10 3.28 -14.99 -19.79
C LYS A 10 3.35 -13.48 -19.53
N THR A 11 3.90 -13.05 -18.40
CA THR A 11 4.56 -11.74 -18.31
C THR A 11 5.90 -11.91 -17.61
N SER A 12 6.91 -11.45 -18.33
CA SER A 12 8.34 -11.61 -18.14
C SER A 12 8.95 -10.70 -17.06
N ASN A 13 10.07 -11.19 -16.55
CA ASN A 13 11.13 -10.58 -15.75
C ASN A 13 11.35 -9.06 -15.88
N GLY A 14 11.72 -8.46 -14.75
CA GLY A 14 12.56 -7.26 -14.69
C GLY A 14 13.68 -7.48 -13.68
N SER A 15 14.84 -7.92 -14.13
CA SER A 15 16.07 -8.01 -13.34
C SER A 15 16.54 -6.58 -13.02
N ALA A 16 16.48 -6.16 -11.75
CA ALA A 16 16.92 -4.85 -11.32
C ALA A 16 18.30 -4.93 -10.66
N ASN A 17 19.29 -4.37 -11.35
CA ASN A 17 20.68 -4.16 -10.97
C ASN A 17 20.76 -3.26 -9.71
N PRO A 18 21.47 -3.64 -8.62
CA PRO A 18 21.58 -2.80 -7.43
C PRO A 18 22.65 -1.73 -7.66
N LYS A 19 22.19 -0.53 -8.01
CA LYS A 19 22.97 0.70 -7.85
C LYS A 19 22.25 1.52 -6.80
N ASP A 20 22.89 1.69 -5.66
CA ASP A 20 22.44 2.41 -4.46
C ASP A 20 21.98 3.84 -4.76
N MET A 21 20.76 3.98 -5.27
CA MET A 21 19.99 5.22 -5.15
C MET A 21 19.13 5.02 -3.92
N LYS A 22 19.42 5.73 -2.83
CA LYS A 22 18.58 5.82 -1.63
C LYS A 22 17.15 6.19 -2.04
N LYS A 23 16.34 5.18 -2.38
CA LYS A 23 14.93 5.35 -2.72
C LYS A 23 14.27 5.69 -1.40
N LYS A 24 13.77 6.92 -1.27
CA LYS A 24 12.79 7.26 -0.23
C LYS A 24 11.64 6.27 -0.36
N THR A 25 11.62 5.25 0.48
CA THR A 25 10.52 4.28 0.52
C THR A 25 9.35 4.98 1.16
N ARG A 26 8.44 5.50 0.32
CA ARG A 26 7.15 6.01 0.81
C ARG A 26 6.39 4.83 1.41
N LEU A 27 6.23 4.83 2.73
CA LEU A 27 5.45 3.82 3.42
C LEU A 27 3.98 4.19 3.29
N VAL A 28 3.20 3.34 2.62
CA VAL A 28 1.75 3.54 2.45
C VAL A 28 1.02 2.72 3.50
N ARG A 29 0.23 3.39 4.35
CA ARG A 29 -0.64 2.77 5.35
C ARG A 29 -2.10 3.09 5.06
N TYR A 30 -2.99 2.18 5.45
CA TYR A 30 -4.45 2.35 5.32
C TYR A 30 -5.06 2.35 6.72
N LYS A 31 -5.80 3.39 7.08
CA LYS A 31 -6.39 3.57 8.42
C LYS A 31 -7.88 3.28 8.42
N GLU A 32 -8.69 4.31 8.62
CA GLU A 32 -10.12 4.19 8.86
C GLU A 32 -10.93 3.81 7.61
N CYS A 33 -11.92 2.93 7.74
CA CYS A 33 -12.87 2.65 6.68
C CYS A 33 -13.85 3.82 6.52
N ARG A 34 -14.13 4.23 5.29
CA ARG A 34 -15.06 5.32 4.95
C ARG A 34 -16.25 4.88 4.10
N LYS A 35 -16.45 3.57 3.94
CA LYS A 35 -17.62 3.04 3.24
C LYS A 35 -18.87 3.26 4.10
N ASN A 36 -19.95 3.76 3.51
CA ASN A 36 -21.27 3.73 4.16
C ASN A 36 -21.89 2.34 3.97
N HIS A 37 -21.95 1.56 5.04
CA HIS A 37 -22.53 0.21 5.05
C HIS A 37 -24.06 0.22 5.07
N ALA A 38 -24.69 1.30 5.54
CA ALA A 38 -26.14 1.43 5.58
C ALA A 38 -26.75 2.10 4.34
N ALA A 39 -25.92 2.43 3.34
CA ALA A 39 -26.37 3.13 2.13
C ALA A 39 -27.53 2.40 1.42
N GLU A 40 -27.48 1.06 1.36
CA GLU A 40 -28.50 0.23 0.71
C GLU A 40 -29.86 0.27 1.44
N ILE A 41 -29.87 0.59 2.73
CA ILE A 41 -31.08 0.67 3.56
C ILE A 41 -31.56 2.14 3.68
N GLY A 42 -30.87 3.08 3.02
CA GLY A 42 -31.16 4.51 3.11
C GLY A 42 -30.63 5.18 4.39
N GLY A 43 -29.73 4.50 5.11
CA GLY A 43 -29.09 5.01 6.32
C GLY A 43 -27.66 5.49 6.10
N TYR A 44 -27.04 5.98 7.18
CA TYR A 44 -25.62 6.31 7.21
C TYR A 44 -24.95 5.65 8.41
N ALA A 45 -24.16 4.61 8.14
CA ALA A 45 -23.36 3.92 9.15
C ALA A 45 -22.03 3.52 8.52
N VAL A 46 -20.94 4.05 9.08
CA VAL A 46 -19.57 3.71 8.69
C VAL A 46 -19.03 2.74 9.73
N ASP A 47 -18.51 1.60 9.30
CA ASP A 47 -18.10 0.47 10.18
C ASP A 47 -16.90 0.80 11.10
N GLY A 48 -16.31 1.98 10.96
CA GLY A 48 -15.41 2.54 11.97
C GLY A 48 -14.14 1.72 12.24
N CYS A 49 -13.62 0.96 11.26
CA CYS A 49 -12.31 0.33 11.39
C CYS A 49 -11.28 1.39 11.76
N ARG A 50 -10.39 1.12 12.72
CA ARG A 50 -9.33 2.09 13.10
C ARG A 50 -8.05 1.89 12.30
N GLU A 51 -7.77 0.64 11.94
CA GLU A 51 -6.62 0.24 11.15
C GLU A 51 -7.04 -0.80 10.10
N PHE A 52 -6.42 -0.76 8.93
CA PHE A 52 -6.62 -1.79 7.92
C PHE A 52 -5.84 -3.04 8.28
N MET A 53 -6.57 -4.15 8.44
CA MET A 53 -5.99 -5.49 8.57
C MET A 53 -6.33 -6.29 7.32
N ALA A 54 -5.32 -6.76 6.60
CA ALA A 54 -5.49 -7.61 5.43
C ALA A 54 -6.11 -8.97 5.82
N SER A 55 -7.05 -9.48 5.01
CA SER A 55 -7.71 -10.77 5.24
C SER A 55 -6.88 -11.98 4.78
N GLY A 56 -5.77 -11.74 4.07
CA GLY A 56 -4.92 -12.80 3.52
C GLY A 56 -3.47 -12.34 3.35
N GLU A 57 -2.65 -13.24 2.80
CA GLU A 57 -1.21 -13.04 2.64
C GLU A 57 -0.86 -11.98 1.59
N GLU A 58 0.25 -11.28 1.81
CA GLU A 58 0.72 -10.22 0.90
C GLU A 58 0.87 -10.76 -0.53
N GLY A 59 0.39 -9.99 -1.51
CA GLY A 59 0.40 -10.39 -2.92
C GLY A 59 -0.83 -11.16 -3.40
N THR A 60 -1.71 -11.61 -2.50
CA THR A 60 -3.00 -12.22 -2.90
C THR A 60 -4.13 -11.21 -3.07
N SER A 61 -5.20 -11.64 -3.74
CA SER A 61 -6.44 -10.86 -3.81
C SER A 61 -7.08 -10.65 -2.43
N GLN A 62 -6.91 -11.58 -1.50
CA GLN A 62 -7.45 -11.50 -0.14
C GLN A 62 -6.77 -10.40 0.68
N ALA A 63 -5.48 -10.10 0.42
CA ALA A 63 -4.80 -8.97 1.07
C ALA A 63 -5.34 -7.59 0.66
N LEU A 64 -6.21 -7.53 -0.35
CA LEU A 64 -6.87 -6.29 -0.77
C LEU A 64 -8.08 -5.94 0.09
N TYR A 65 -8.58 -6.89 0.90
CA TYR A 65 -9.82 -6.76 1.67
C TYR A 65 -9.55 -6.72 3.17
N CYS A 66 -10.31 -5.88 3.87
CA CYS A 66 -10.20 -5.74 5.32
C CYS A 66 -10.85 -6.91 6.05
N ALA A 67 -10.13 -7.52 6.99
CA ALA A 67 -10.61 -8.65 7.78
C ALA A 67 -11.80 -8.30 8.69
N ALA A 68 -11.93 -7.04 9.10
CA ALA A 68 -13.01 -6.57 9.97
C ALA A 68 -14.30 -6.25 9.19
N CYS A 69 -14.20 -5.45 8.13
CA CYS A 69 -15.38 -4.91 7.43
C CYS A 69 -15.62 -5.49 6.03
N THR A 70 -14.74 -6.39 5.56
CA THR A 70 -14.72 -6.96 4.20
C THR A 70 -14.63 -5.94 3.06
N CYS A 71 -14.37 -4.67 3.37
CA CYS A 71 -14.21 -3.63 2.36
C CYS A 71 -12.84 -3.70 1.72
N HIS A 72 -12.78 -3.34 0.43
CA HIS A 72 -11.51 -3.17 -0.26
C HIS A 72 -10.69 -2.03 0.40
N ARG A 73 -9.37 -2.17 0.49
CA ARG A 73 -8.44 -1.18 1.07
C ARG A 73 -8.60 0.23 0.53
N SER A 74 -9.13 0.39 -0.69
CA SER A 74 -9.42 1.70 -1.29
C SER A 74 -10.49 2.50 -0.55
N PHE A 75 -11.39 1.83 0.18
CA PHE A 75 -12.36 2.49 1.04
C PHE A 75 -11.75 2.91 2.38
N HIS A 76 -10.53 2.46 2.68
CA HIS A 76 -9.79 2.93 3.84
C HIS A 76 -8.97 4.16 3.49
N LYS A 77 -8.86 5.10 4.44
CA LYS A 77 -8.04 6.31 4.28
C LYS A 77 -6.58 5.91 4.03
N ARG A 78 -6.07 6.24 2.84
CA ARG A 78 -4.66 6.10 2.50
C ARG A 78 -3.86 7.22 3.18
N GLU A 79 -2.84 6.85 3.92
CA GLU A 79 -1.83 7.75 4.45
C GLU A 79 -0.46 7.34 3.90
N VAL A 80 0.32 8.33 3.49
CA VAL A 80 1.68 8.13 2.96
C VAL A 80 2.62 8.79 3.95
N GLU A 81 3.44 7.98 4.60
CA GLU A 81 4.53 8.47 5.43
C GLU A 81 5.78 8.55 4.55
N ASP A 82 6.28 9.76 4.34
CA ASP A 82 7.62 9.97 3.83
C ASP A 82 8.59 9.70 4.99
N GLU A 83 9.30 8.56 4.94
CA GLU A 83 10.47 8.34 5.78
C GLU A 83 11.52 9.40 5.43
N ALA A 84 11.55 10.48 6.22
CA ALA A 84 12.59 11.47 6.21
C ALA A 84 13.86 10.78 6.71
N LEU A 85 14.65 10.24 5.76
CA LEU A 85 16.01 9.78 6.01
C LEU A 85 16.72 10.80 6.90
N SER A 86 17.10 10.37 8.09
CA SER A 86 17.88 11.16 9.04
C SER A 86 19.11 11.74 8.35
N GLU A 87 19.09 13.05 8.07
CA GLU A 87 20.29 13.83 7.74
C GLU A 87 21.11 14.03 9.02
N SER A 88 21.61 12.92 9.59
CA SER A 88 22.67 12.95 10.60
C SER A 88 24.02 12.84 9.89
N ASP A 89 24.35 13.84 9.08
CA ASP A 89 25.72 14.09 8.64
C ASP A 89 25.94 15.59 8.36
N TYR A 90 25.35 16.46 9.18
CA TYR A 90 25.80 17.85 9.29
C TYR A 90 27.09 17.89 10.12
N SER A 91 28.16 17.28 9.62
CA SER A 91 29.50 17.61 10.05
C SER A 91 30.50 17.15 8.99
N SER A 92 30.80 18.04 8.04
CA SER A 92 32.15 18.29 7.50
C SER A 92 32.05 18.95 6.12
N HIS A 93 32.12 20.28 6.06
CA HIS A 93 32.94 21.02 5.09
C HIS A 93 32.73 22.54 5.20
N SER A 94 33.58 23.18 5.98
CA SER A 94 34.11 24.51 5.67
C SER A 94 35.56 24.46 6.16
N GLY A 95 36.54 24.19 5.32
CA GLY A 95 36.89 25.02 4.18
C GLY A 95 38.16 25.78 4.58
N THR A 96 39.31 25.28 4.10
CA THR A 96 40.60 25.99 4.06
C THR A 96 40.43 27.33 3.31
N LEU A 97 41.45 28.22 3.42
CA LEU A 97 41.68 29.55 2.80
C LEU A 97 41.44 30.69 3.82
N ALA A 98 42.37 31.60 4.14
CA ALA A 98 43.64 32.03 3.55
C ALA A 98 44.64 32.45 4.64
#